data_AF-A0A7X7XC00-F1
#
_entry.id   AF-A0A7X7XC00-F1
#
_cell.length_a   1.000
_cell.length_b   1.000
_cell.length_c   1.000
_cell.angle_alpha   90.00
_cell.angle_beta   90.00
_cell.angle_gamma   90.00
#
_symmetry.space_group_name_H-M   'P 1'
#
loop_
_entity.id
_entity.type
_entity.pdbx_description
1 polymer ?
#
loop_
_entity_poly.entity_id
_entity_poly.type
_entity_poly.pdbx_seq_one_letter_code
_entity_poly.pdbx_strand_id
1 'polypeptide(L)'
;MFAMFCLVASPSRAQEETIDLVEKLEKCTSFHWGTDCLVWIVHYPEDIVDPWVSIEAERQRLGEREREAYRQAFVKDLRMEECEPFLLTIYNFGLKSLNLKPLSEHLLLEVDGEKLPLAAYDSNFDEPINGILQGLVFFPKVTSKAFTVILSGVYPREMRFSFDSTALLAEEVKEKKEAVETSIQPETIVEDSLTMEEIIVELPVSEEIKDAQKELPPNEESDDSLDEPSSFEDATKYPEEPVILPPGPDPLLQVQKNSTKSEIDVSLKEILQKIENETSMTKEEVVTLFVESWIEGDLNTMYELLASETKRQYTMEEFEKAAMESNIRWAFKDGYDVTWVSDDKAKISGIQKMVLIKVERSKILGLVQERGRWRVVW
;
A
#
# COMPACT_ATOMS: atom_id res chain seq x y z
N MET A 1 16.12 39.20 18.32
CA MET A 1 16.36 38.38 17.13
C MET A 1 16.27 36.93 17.60
N PHE A 2 15.11 36.31 17.45
CA PHE A 2 14.88 34.92 17.86
C PHE A 2 15.32 34.02 16.70
N ALA A 3 16.39 33.26 16.89
CA ALA A 3 16.80 32.22 15.95
C ALA A 3 15.90 31.00 16.18
N MET A 4 14.99 30.78 15.22
CA MET A 4 14.17 29.58 15.12
C MET A 4 15.08 28.48 14.59
N PHE A 5 15.48 27.54 15.44
CA PHE A 5 16.18 26.32 15.02
C PHE A 5 15.18 25.43 14.30
N CYS A 6 15.24 25.41 12.97
CA CYS A 6 14.58 24.38 12.19
C CYS A 6 15.33 23.06 12.44
N LEU A 7 14.73 22.16 13.22
CA LEU A 7 15.11 20.75 13.28
C LEU A 7 14.76 20.13 11.93
N VAL A 8 15.65 20.29 10.95
CA VAL A 8 15.62 19.51 9.72
C VAL A 8 16.09 18.12 10.12
N ALA A 9 15.22 17.12 10.01
CA ALA A 9 15.60 15.73 10.14
C ALA A 9 16.81 15.48 9.23
N SER A 10 17.92 15.06 9.83
CA SER A 10 19.16 14.88 9.09
C SER A 10 19.05 13.64 8.22
N PRO A 11 19.37 13.71 6.91
CA PRO A 11 19.27 12.56 5.99
C PRO A 11 20.12 11.35 6.42
N SER A 12 21.10 11.56 7.31
CA SER A 12 21.89 10.50 7.94
C SER A 12 21.04 9.54 8.79
N ARG A 13 20.03 10.06 9.51
CA ARG A 13 19.20 9.23 10.39
C ARG A 13 18.24 8.33 9.61
N ALA A 14 17.60 8.88 8.58
CA ALA A 14 16.72 8.12 7.68
C ALA A 14 17.45 6.93 7.04
N GLN A 15 18.70 7.15 6.66
CA GLN A 15 19.56 6.14 6.06
C GLN A 15 19.95 5.06 7.07
N GLU A 16 20.26 5.43 8.31
CA GLU A 16 20.57 4.50 9.40
C GLU A 16 19.38 3.58 9.73
N GLU A 17 18.17 4.14 9.89
CA GLU A 17 16.95 3.36 10.15
C GLU A 17 16.61 2.41 8.98
N THR A 18 16.91 2.83 7.74
CA THR A 18 16.73 1.97 6.55
C THR A 18 17.72 0.82 6.53
N ILE A 19 18.99 1.07 6.86
CA ILE A 19 20.01 0.02 6.94
C ILE A 19 19.67 -0.97 8.06
N ASP A 20 19.33 -0.48 9.25
CA ASP A 20 18.90 -1.32 10.40
C ASP A 20 17.72 -2.22 10.03
N LEU A 21 16.69 -1.66 9.39
CA LEU A 21 15.54 -2.44 8.93
C LEU A 21 15.95 -3.54 7.94
N VAL A 22 16.78 -3.21 6.95
CA VAL A 22 17.21 -4.18 5.93
C VAL A 22 18.04 -5.30 6.57
N GLU A 23 18.98 -4.98 7.44
CA GLU A 23 19.80 -5.98 8.14
C GLU A 23 18.95 -6.92 9.01
N LYS A 24 17.95 -6.38 9.72
CA LYS A 24 16.98 -7.19 10.48
C LYS A 24 16.21 -8.14 9.56
N LEU A 25 15.68 -7.64 8.45
CA LEU A 25 14.93 -8.45 7.49
C LEU A 25 15.79 -9.51 6.81
N GLU A 26 17.04 -9.20 6.46
CA GLU A 26 17.99 -10.17 5.89
C GLU A 26 18.27 -11.32 6.87
N LYS A 27 18.56 -11.01 8.13
CA LYS A 27 18.77 -12.00 9.20
C LYS A 27 17.51 -12.83 9.46
N CYS A 28 16.34 -12.24 9.27
CA CYS A 28 15.04 -12.89 9.43
C CYS A 28 14.49 -13.51 8.15
N THR A 29 15.30 -13.67 7.09
CA THR A 29 14.88 -14.31 5.83
C THR A 29 15.53 -15.68 5.67
N SER A 30 14.72 -16.69 5.33
CA SER A 30 15.20 -18.04 5.02
C SER A 30 14.50 -18.58 3.78
N PHE A 31 15.22 -19.31 2.92
CA PHE A 31 14.67 -19.85 1.67
C PHE A 31 15.17 -21.25 1.36
N HIS A 32 14.32 -22.02 0.67
CA HIS A 32 14.62 -23.39 0.25
C HIS A 32 14.06 -23.71 -1.13
N TRP A 33 14.82 -24.49 -1.88
CA TRP A 33 14.43 -25.03 -3.19
C TRP A 33 13.65 -26.33 -3.03
N GLY A 34 12.49 -26.39 -3.67
CA GLY A 34 11.82 -27.63 -4.06
C GLY A 34 12.19 -28.00 -5.49
N THR A 35 11.66 -29.12 -5.99
CA THR A 35 11.93 -29.52 -7.39
C THR A 35 11.30 -28.56 -8.41
N ASP A 36 10.08 -28.11 -8.13
CA ASP A 36 9.28 -27.28 -9.04
C ASP A 36 8.87 -25.94 -8.41
N CYS A 37 9.48 -25.58 -7.27
CA CYS A 37 9.16 -24.35 -6.57
C CYS A 37 10.33 -23.79 -5.76
N LEU A 38 10.27 -22.49 -5.47
CA LEU A 38 11.12 -21.80 -4.50
C LEU A 38 10.21 -21.27 -3.38
N VAL A 39 10.57 -21.56 -2.13
CA VAL A 39 9.84 -21.05 -0.97
C VAL A 39 10.79 -20.21 -0.14
N TRP A 40 10.35 -19.02 0.26
CA TRP A 40 11.06 -18.20 1.25
C TRP A 40 10.09 -17.63 2.27
N ILE A 41 10.62 -17.47 3.48
CA ILE A 41 9.89 -17.01 4.64
C ILE A 41 10.68 -15.87 5.26
N VAL A 42 9.98 -14.79 5.59
CA VAL A 42 10.54 -13.66 6.34
C VAL A 42 9.81 -13.58 7.68
N HIS A 43 10.55 -13.71 8.77
CA HIS A 43 10.02 -13.45 10.12
C HIS A 43 9.95 -11.93 10.33
N TYR A 44 8.84 -11.46 10.92
CA TYR A 44 8.66 -10.05 11.27
C TYR A 44 8.76 -9.87 12.79
N PRO A 45 9.99 -9.74 13.34
CA PRO A 45 10.17 -9.49 14.77
C PRO A 45 9.65 -8.11 15.19
N GLU A 46 9.31 -7.95 16.47
CA GLU A 46 8.79 -6.68 17.01
C GLU A 46 9.77 -5.50 16.85
N ASP A 47 11.08 -5.76 16.77
CA ASP A 47 12.13 -4.74 16.66
C ASP A 47 12.23 -4.09 15.27
N ILE A 48 11.48 -4.58 14.26
CA ILE A 48 11.32 -3.89 12.97
C ILE A 48 10.30 -2.75 13.04
N VAL A 49 9.46 -2.72 14.08
CA VAL A 49 8.34 -1.76 14.19
C VAL A 49 8.87 -0.33 14.16
N ASP A 50 9.82 -0.01 15.03
CA ASP A 50 10.31 1.36 15.18
C ASP A 50 11.09 1.87 13.95
N PRO A 51 12.02 1.12 13.32
CA PRO A 51 12.67 1.58 12.11
C PRO A 51 11.69 1.69 10.93
N TRP A 52 10.75 0.74 10.79
CA TRP A 52 9.71 0.81 9.75
C TRP A 52 8.81 2.05 9.92
N VAL A 53 8.32 2.28 11.14
CA VAL A 53 7.47 3.44 11.45
C VAL A 53 8.21 4.74 11.23
N SER A 54 9.50 4.80 11.54
CA SER A 54 10.32 6.00 11.33
C SER A 54 10.48 6.32 9.84
N ILE A 55 10.82 5.33 9.01
CA ILE A 55 10.92 5.47 7.55
C ILE A 55 9.59 5.92 6.95
N GLU A 56 8.49 5.32 7.38
CA GLU A 56 7.16 5.66 6.84
C GLU A 56 6.65 7.02 7.32
N ALA A 57 6.93 7.37 8.57
CA ALA A 57 6.60 8.69 9.09
C ALA A 57 7.32 9.79 8.31
N GLU A 58 8.58 9.59 7.94
CA GLU A 58 9.33 10.53 7.10
C GLU A 58 8.78 10.56 5.66
N ARG A 59 8.53 9.39 5.06
CA ARG A 59 7.99 9.28 3.70
C ARG A 59 6.65 10.00 3.57
N GLN A 60 5.75 9.79 4.52
CA GLN A 60 4.39 10.34 4.52
C GLN A 60 4.28 11.68 5.27
N ARG A 61 5.39 12.21 5.80
CA ARG A 61 5.47 13.46 6.58
C ARG A 61 4.48 13.48 7.77
N LEU A 62 4.44 12.39 8.51
CA LEU A 62 3.55 12.21 9.66
C LEU A 62 4.01 13.04 10.86
N GLY A 63 3.09 13.74 11.50
CA GLY A 63 3.33 14.36 12.81
C GLY A 63 3.45 13.31 13.93
N GLU A 64 3.88 13.71 15.13
CA GLU A 64 4.08 12.77 16.26
C GLU A 64 2.84 11.93 16.60
N ARG A 65 1.66 12.57 16.65
CA ARG A 65 0.39 11.89 16.93
C ARG A 65 0.03 10.90 15.81
N GLU A 66 0.22 11.30 14.56
CA GLU A 66 -0.07 10.46 13.40
C GLU A 66 0.89 9.26 13.33
N ARG A 67 2.18 9.49 13.63
CA ARG A 67 3.19 8.45 13.73
C ARG A 67 2.83 7.40 14.77
N GLU A 68 2.39 7.81 15.96
CA GLU A 68 1.96 6.86 16.99
C GLU A 68 0.71 6.09 16.58
N ALA A 69 -0.26 6.76 15.94
CA ALA A 69 -1.44 6.09 15.40
C ALA A 69 -1.07 5.09 14.28
N TYR A 70 -0.08 5.41 13.45
CA TYR A 70 0.45 4.50 12.43
C TYR A 70 1.16 3.30 13.07
N ARG A 71 1.97 3.53 14.11
CA ARG A 71 2.64 2.47 14.87
C ARG A 71 1.63 1.47 15.44
N GLN A 72 0.58 1.95 16.10
CA GLN A 72 -0.47 1.11 16.66
C GLN A 72 -1.22 0.33 15.58
N ALA A 73 -1.54 0.99 14.46
CA ALA A 73 -2.14 0.35 13.29
C ALA A 73 -1.28 -0.79 12.75
N PHE A 74 0.02 -0.55 12.57
CA PHE A 74 0.98 -1.51 12.05
C PHE A 74 1.12 -2.74 12.94
N VAL A 75 1.28 -2.54 14.26
CA VAL A 75 1.36 -3.61 15.27
C VAL A 75 0.08 -4.45 15.27
N LYS A 76 -1.09 -3.79 15.17
CA LYS A 76 -2.39 -4.46 15.10
C LYS A 76 -2.56 -5.27 13.82
N ASP A 77 -2.21 -4.74 12.66
CA ASP A 77 -2.35 -5.44 11.38
C ASP A 77 -1.49 -6.71 11.32
N LEU A 78 -0.28 -6.66 11.90
CA LEU A 78 0.61 -7.82 12.01
C LEU A 78 0.31 -8.69 13.23
N ARG A 79 -0.71 -8.34 14.05
CA ARG A 79 -1.14 -9.09 15.23
C ARG A 79 0.00 -9.38 16.21
N MET A 80 1.00 -8.50 16.27
CA MET A 80 2.25 -8.73 17.02
C MET A 80 2.03 -8.86 18.54
N GLU A 81 0.92 -8.34 19.07
CA GLU A 81 0.58 -8.51 20.49
C GLU A 81 0.26 -9.97 20.85
N GLU A 82 -0.39 -10.70 19.93
CA GLU A 82 -0.95 -12.04 20.18
C GLU A 82 -0.21 -13.16 19.43
N CYS A 83 0.46 -12.82 18.33
CA CYS A 83 1.03 -13.77 17.37
C CYS A 83 2.46 -13.40 16.99
N GLU A 84 3.18 -14.39 16.45
CA GLU A 84 4.41 -14.19 15.69
C GLU A 84 4.09 -14.15 14.18
N PRO A 85 4.26 -13.00 13.51
CA PRO A 85 3.95 -12.83 12.10
C PRO A 85 5.10 -13.23 11.19
N PHE A 86 4.75 -13.89 10.10
CA PHE A 86 5.68 -14.24 9.03
C PHE A 86 5.07 -13.91 7.68
N LEU A 87 5.93 -13.48 6.76
CA LEU A 87 5.62 -13.43 5.35
C LEU A 87 6.06 -14.75 4.69
N LEU A 88 5.10 -15.52 4.20
CA LEU A 88 5.36 -16.71 3.39
C LEU A 88 5.23 -16.34 1.92
N THR A 89 6.24 -16.69 1.12
CA THR A 89 6.15 -16.61 -0.33
C THR A 89 6.53 -17.93 -0.98
N ILE A 90 5.68 -18.38 -1.90
CA ILE A 90 5.83 -19.61 -2.66
C ILE A 90 5.82 -19.24 -4.13
N TYR A 91 6.92 -19.50 -4.84
CA TYR A 91 6.98 -19.41 -6.28
C TYR A 91 6.96 -20.82 -6.89
N ASN A 92 5.79 -21.24 -7.38
CA ASN A 92 5.62 -22.49 -8.13
C ASN A 92 5.85 -22.25 -9.63
N PHE A 93 6.90 -22.85 -10.18
CA PHE A 93 7.22 -22.83 -11.60
C PHE A 93 7.03 -24.20 -12.26
N GLY A 94 6.43 -25.16 -11.55
CA GLY A 94 6.07 -26.47 -12.06
C GLY A 94 4.91 -26.46 -13.04
N LEU A 95 4.81 -27.52 -13.83
CA LEU A 95 3.69 -27.75 -14.75
C LEU A 95 2.37 -28.05 -14.01
N LYS A 96 2.46 -28.53 -12.76
CA LYS A 96 1.30 -28.82 -11.91
C LYS A 96 1.18 -27.75 -10.83
N SER A 97 -0.05 -27.36 -10.53
CA SER A 97 -0.35 -26.50 -9.39
C SER A 97 0.07 -27.19 -8.09
N LEU A 98 0.73 -26.44 -7.20
CA LEU A 98 1.03 -26.91 -5.85
C LEU A 98 -0.22 -26.70 -4.99
N ASN A 99 -0.63 -27.73 -4.24
CA ASN A 99 -1.79 -27.66 -3.37
C ASN A 99 -1.36 -27.99 -1.94
N LEU A 100 -1.56 -27.03 -1.05
CA LEU A 100 -1.24 -27.13 0.38
C LEU A 100 -2.50 -27.00 1.24
N LYS A 101 -3.70 -27.27 0.70
CA LYS A 101 -4.96 -27.09 1.44
C LYS A 101 -5.22 -28.26 2.41
N PRO A 102 -5.51 -27.99 3.70
CA PRO A 102 -5.41 -26.68 4.36
C PRO A 102 -3.96 -26.38 4.78
N LEU A 103 -3.51 -25.12 4.65
CA LEU A 103 -2.11 -24.78 4.92
C LEU A 103 -1.68 -25.17 6.35
N SER A 104 -2.61 -25.10 7.30
CA SER A 104 -2.40 -25.47 8.71
C SER A 104 -1.96 -26.92 8.94
N GLU A 105 -2.21 -27.85 8.01
CA GLU A 105 -1.70 -29.22 8.09
C GLU A 105 -0.25 -29.34 7.63
N HIS A 106 0.21 -28.38 6.83
CA HIS A 106 1.51 -28.44 6.18
C HIS A 106 2.56 -27.53 6.81
N LEU A 107 2.14 -26.41 7.40
CA LEU A 107 3.02 -25.39 7.95
C LEU A 107 2.93 -25.35 9.48
N LEU A 108 4.05 -25.65 10.15
CA LEU A 108 4.14 -25.76 11.62
C LEU A 108 5.35 -24.98 12.14
N LEU A 109 5.26 -24.45 13.36
CA LEU A 109 6.38 -23.84 14.06
C LEU A 109 6.94 -24.84 15.09
N GLU A 110 8.22 -25.20 14.96
CA GLU A 110 8.95 -26.05 15.89
C GLU A 110 9.76 -25.19 16.87
N VAL A 111 9.43 -25.28 18.16
CA VAL A 111 10.11 -24.59 19.26
C VAL A 111 10.38 -25.57 20.38
N ASP A 112 11.62 -25.66 20.86
CA ASP A 112 12.02 -26.56 21.94
C ASP A 112 11.60 -28.04 21.75
N GLY A 113 11.46 -28.46 20.48
CA GLY A 113 11.03 -29.81 20.09
C GLY A 113 9.51 -30.01 20.03
N GLU A 114 8.71 -29.00 20.39
CA GLU A 114 7.25 -29.00 20.24
C GLU A 114 6.85 -28.37 18.90
N LYS A 115 5.82 -28.94 18.26
CA LYS A 115 5.26 -28.41 17.00
C LYS A 115 3.94 -27.69 17.27
N LEU A 116 3.90 -26.41 16.94
CA LEU A 116 2.75 -25.53 17.11
C LEU A 116 2.07 -25.29 15.75
N PRO A 117 0.73 -25.41 15.67
CA PRO A 117 -0.01 -25.08 14.46
C PRO A 117 -0.11 -23.56 14.26
N LEU A 118 -0.51 -23.17 13.05
CA LEU A 118 -0.88 -21.78 12.74
C LEU A 118 -2.05 -21.30 13.61
N ALA A 119 -1.95 -20.07 14.11
CA ALA A 119 -3.04 -19.35 14.74
C ALA A 119 -3.98 -18.72 13.68
N ALA A 120 -3.41 -18.18 12.60
CA ALA A 120 -4.15 -17.65 11.45
C ALA A 120 -3.24 -17.60 10.21
N TYR A 121 -3.84 -17.51 9.03
CA TYR A 121 -3.13 -17.32 7.75
C TYR A 121 -4.07 -16.77 6.68
N ASP A 122 -3.50 -16.23 5.60
CA ASP A 122 -4.27 -15.80 4.45
C ASP A 122 -4.89 -16.99 3.71
N SER A 123 -6.22 -16.97 3.53
CA SER A 123 -6.98 -18.08 2.92
C SER A 123 -6.56 -18.40 1.47
N ASN A 124 -5.83 -17.50 0.81
CA ASN A 124 -5.33 -17.72 -0.55
C ASN A 124 -4.34 -18.90 -0.62
N PHE A 125 -3.71 -19.29 0.49
CA PHE A 125 -2.85 -20.49 0.55
C PHE A 125 -3.62 -21.81 0.45
N ASP A 126 -4.94 -21.79 0.62
CA ASP A 126 -5.82 -22.96 0.45
C ASP A 126 -6.32 -23.12 -0.99
N GLU A 127 -5.85 -22.28 -1.91
CA GLU A 127 -6.11 -22.36 -3.34
C GLU A 127 -4.91 -22.97 -4.09
N PRO A 128 -5.13 -23.60 -5.26
CA PRO A 128 -4.04 -24.14 -6.07
C PRO A 128 -3.03 -23.05 -6.49
N ILE A 129 -1.77 -23.23 -6.11
CA ILE A 129 -0.70 -22.26 -6.33
C ILE A 129 -0.10 -22.46 -7.72
N ASN A 130 -0.21 -21.45 -8.57
CA ASN A 130 0.46 -21.34 -9.87
C ASN A 130 1.23 -20.01 -9.92
N GLY A 131 2.52 -20.03 -10.22
CA GLY A 131 3.34 -18.83 -10.14
C GLY A 131 3.60 -18.41 -8.69
N ILE A 132 3.62 -17.11 -8.44
CA ILE A 132 3.97 -16.52 -7.14
C ILE A 132 2.73 -16.31 -6.30
N LEU A 133 2.69 -16.91 -5.11
CA LEU A 133 1.73 -16.61 -4.06
C LEU A 133 2.48 -16.10 -2.83
N GLN A 134 2.03 -14.96 -2.32
CA GLN A 134 2.57 -14.30 -1.14
C GLN A 134 1.43 -13.98 -0.17
N GLY A 135 1.66 -14.17 1.12
CA GLY A 135 0.67 -13.89 2.16
C GLY A 135 1.24 -13.98 3.57
N LEU A 136 0.48 -13.45 4.52
CA LEU A 136 0.83 -13.49 5.94
C LEU A 136 0.38 -14.80 6.59
N VAL A 137 1.23 -15.32 7.46
CA VAL A 137 0.94 -16.46 8.33
C VAL A 137 1.32 -16.07 9.75
N PHE A 138 0.52 -16.53 10.71
CA PHE A 138 0.62 -16.13 12.11
C PHE A 138 0.71 -17.37 12.98
N PHE A 139 1.78 -17.48 13.76
CA PHE A 139 1.92 -18.52 14.77
C PHE A 139 1.60 -17.97 16.17
N PRO A 140 1.27 -18.84 17.14
CA PRO A 140 1.19 -18.44 18.54
C PRO A 140 2.48 -17.75 18.98
N LYS A 141 2.36 -16.76 19.87
CA LYS A 141 3.52 -16.04 20.40
C LYS A 141 4.44 -16.99 21.18
N VAL A 142 5.73 -16.95 20.89
CA VAL A 142 6.75 -17.80 21.53
C VAL A 142 7.78 -16.94 22.26
N THR A 143 8.22 -17.40 23.43
CA THR A 143 9.26 -16.71 24.22
C THR A 143 10.67 -17.10 23.79
N SER A 144 10.81 -18.26 23.13
CA SER A 144 12.12 -18.74 22.67
C SER A 144 12.60 -17.91 21.48
N LYS A 145 13.90 -17.60 21.48
CA LYS A 145 14.55 -16.79 20.43
C LYS A 145 15.01 -17.62 19.23
N ALA A 146 14.97 -18.94 19.35
CA ALA A 146 15.32 -19.85 18.28
C ALA A 146 14.13 -20.76 17.98
N PHE A 147 13.71 -20.77 16.72
CA PHE A 147 12.59 -21.58 16.27
C PHE A 147 12.78 -21.96 14.81
N THR A 148 12.08 -23.00 14.37
CA THR A 148 12.15 -23.48 13.00
C THR A 148 10.76 -23.63 12.43
N VAL A 149 10.48 -22.97 11.31
CA VAL A 149 9.25 -23.20 10.56
C VAL A 149 9.43 -24.41 9.67
N ILE A 150 8.50 -25.36 9.73
CA ILE A 150 8.50 -26.58 8.94
C ILE A 150 7.39 -26.49 7.91
N LEU A 151 7.73 -26.66 6.64
CA LEU A 151 6.79 -26.81 5.55
C LEU A 151 6.88 -28.23 4.96
N SER A 152 5.79 -28.98 5.10
CA SER A 152 5.60 -30.27 4.43
C SER A 152 4.73 -30.11 3.17
N GLY A 153 4.51 -31.19 2.43
CA GLY A 153 3.72 -31.15 1.18
C GLY A 153 4.47 -30.63 -0.05
N VAL A 154 5.75 -30.28 0.10
CA VAL A 154 6.64 -29.89 -1.00
C VAL A 154 7.64 -31.01 -1.30
N TYR A 155 7.84 -31.33 -2.58
CA TYR A 155 8.77 -32.35 -3.04
C TYR A 155 10.20 -31.77 -3.18
N PRO A 156 11.27 -32.51 -2.84
CA PRO A 156 11.32 -33.94 -2.47
C PRO A 156 11.21 -34.23 -0.97
N ARG A 157 11.31 -33.23 -0.11
CA ARG A 157 11.36 -33.38 1.34
C ARG A 157 10.77 -32.16 2.03
N GLU A 158 10.42 -32.33 3.29
CA GLU A 158 10.06 -31.23 4.18
C GLU A 158 11.16 -30.17 4.19
N MET A 159 10.75 -28.90 4.17
CA MET A 159 11.62 -27.74 4.28
C MET A 159 11.64 -27.26 5.73
N ARG A 160 12.81 -26.85 6.22
CA ARG A 160 13.01 -26.40 7.61
C ARG A 160 13.72 -25.06 7.63
N PHE A 161 12.96 -24.01 7.87
CA PHE A 161 13.43 -22.63 7.90
C PHE A 161 13.77 -22.25 9.35
N SER A 162 15.05 -22.22 9.69
CA SER A 162 15.51 -21.87 11.03
C SER A 162 15.74 -20.37 11.18
N PHE A 163 15.28 -19.82 12.30
CA PHE A 163 15.46 -18.42 12.68
C PHE A 163 16.09 -18.38 14.07
N ASP A 164 17.09 -17.52 14.25
CA ASP A 164 17.78 -17.33 15.52
C ASP A 164 17.90 -15.84 15.84
N SER A 165 16.99 -15.35 16.67
CA SER A 165 16.99 -13.97 17.16
C SER A 165 18.09 -13.71 18.21
N THR A 166 18.87 -14.72 18.64
CA THR A 166 20.01 -14.50 19.54
C THR A 166 21.19 -13.82 18.83
N ALA A 167 21.28 -13.93 17.51
CA ALA A 167 22.28 -13.24 16.69
C ALA A 167 22.12 -11.71 16.74
N LEU A 168 20.89 -11.19 16.88
CA LEU A 168 20.59 -9.75 16.91
C LEU A 168 21.15 -9.05 18.17
N LEU A 169 21.18 -9.75 19.31
CA LEU A 169 21.69 -9.18 20.57
C LEU A 169 23.20 -9.34 20.73
N ALA A 170 23.79 -10.36 20.11
CA ALA A 170 25.23 -10.57 20.16
C ALA A 170 25.98 -9.45 19.41
N GLU A 171 25.40 -8.92 18.34
CA GLU A 171 25.97 -7.81 17.55
C GLU A 171 25.74 -6.45 18.22
N GLU A 172 24.55 -6.18 18.78
CA GLU A 172 24.32 -4.94 19.56
C GLU A 172 25.27 -4.81 20.77
N VAL A 173 25.59 -5.94 21.43
CA VAL A 173 26.53 -5.95 22.57
C VAL A 173 27.98 -5.76 22.08
N LYS A 174 28.28 -6.10 20.82
CA LYS A 174 29.62 -5.92 20.24
C LYS A 174 29.83 -4.49 19.77
N GLU A 175 28.86 -3.88 19.10
CA GLU A 175 28.90 -2.46 18.71
C GLU A 175 28.90 -1.51 19.93
N LYS A 176 28.10 -1.81 20.96
CA LYS A 176 28.12 -1.04 22.22
C LYS A 176 29.43 -1.22 23.00
N LYS A 177 30.18 -2.31 22.79
CA LYS A 177 31.51 -2.52 23.41
C LYS A 177 32.62 -1.83 22.63
N GLU A 178 32.62 -1.89 21.30
CA GLU A 178 33.62 -1.20 20.46
C GLU A 178 33.47 0.33 20.52
N ALA A 179 32.24 0.86 20.62
CA ALA A 179 32.00 2.29 20.84
C ALA A 179 32.49 2.80 22.21
N VAL A 180 32.55 1.91 23.22
CA VAL A 180 33.04 2.24 24.57
C VAL A 180 34.55 2.05 24.69
N GLU A 181 35.15 1.10 23.96
CA GLU A 181 36.61 0.87 23.96
C GLU A 181 37.41 1.90 23.15
N THR A 182 36.78 2.67 22.25
CA THR A 182 37.47 3.71 21.46
C THR A 182 37.70 5.03 22.24
N SER A 183 37.28 5.14 23.50
CA SER A 183 37.37 6.38 24.31
C SER A 183 38.26 6.28 25.56
N ILE A 184 39.24 5.38 25.60
CA ILE A 184 40.24 5.38 26.67
C ILE A 184 41.64 5.37 26.08
N GLN A 185 42.25 6.56 25.96
CA GLN A 185 43.71 6.64 25.89
C GLN A 185 44.29 6.36 27.29
N PRO A 186 45.41 5.61 27.34
CA PRO A 186 46.50 6.07 28.16
C PRO A 186 47.84 6.06 27.42
N GLU A 187 48.62 7.10 27.72
CA GLU A 187 49.99 7.32 27.26
C GLU A 187 50.98 6.28 27.84
N THR A 188 51.91 5.86 26.96
CA THR A 188 53.32 5.47 27.21
C THR A 188 53.67 4.23 28.07
N ILE A 189 54.37 3.25 27.47
CA ILE A 189 55.81 2.93 27.65
C ILE A 189 56.20 1.66 26.83
N VAL A 190 57.09 1.87 25.83
CA VAL A 190 58.32 1.12 25.40
C VAL A 190 58.32 -0.41 25.15
N GLU A 191 58.69 -0.74 23.89
CA GLU A 191 59.42 -1.90 23.30
C GLU A 191 59.20 -3.34 23.80
N ASP A 192 58.76 -4.24 22.92
CA ASP A 192 59.63 -5.31 22.38
C ASP A 192 59.02 -6.05 21.15
N SER A 193 59.74 -5.97 20.03
CA SER A 193 60.09 -6.97 19.00
C SER A 193 59.16 -8.12 18.49
N LEU A 194 59.25 -8.31 17.15
CA LEU A 194 58.98 -9.50 16.29
C LEU A 194 57.49 -9.82 15.97
N THR A 195 57.04 -10.08 14.74
CA THR A 195 57.61 -10.26 13.40
C THR A 195 56.43 -10.20 12.41
N MET A 196 56.52 -9.41 11.33
CA MET A 196 55.57 -9.49 10.20
C MET A 196 55.97 -10.67 9.32
N GLU A 197 55.09 -11.67 9.19
CA GLU A 197 55.12 -12.58 8.04
C GLU A 197 54.14 -12.06 6.98
N GLU A 198 54.72 -11.72 5.84
CA GLU A 198 54.08 -11.20 4.65
C GLU A 198 53.36 -12.35 3.91
N ILE A 199 52.09 -12.13 3.60
CA ILE A 199 51.24 -13.03 2.84
C ILE A 199 51.65 -12.95 1.37
N ILE A 200 52.11 -14.07 0.80
CA ILE A 200 52.14 -14.27 -0.66
C ILE A 200 51.23 -15.46 -0.97
N VAL A 201 50.03 -15.17 -1.48
CA VAL A 201 49.18 -16.16 -2.14
C VAL A 201 49.09 -15.75 -3.61
N GLU A 202 49.82 -16.46 -4.45
CA GLU A 202 49.73 -16.36 -5.90
C GLU A 202 48.36 -16.91 -6.36
N LEU A 203 47.58 -16.07 -7.04
CA LEU A 203 46.35 -16.48 -7.72
C LEU A 203 46.70 -17.22 -9.01
N PRO A 204 46.15 -18.43 -9.28
CA PRO A 204 46.33 -19.07 -10.57
C PRO A 204 45.62 -18.29 -11.68
N VAL A 205 46.40 -18.02 -12.73
CA VAL A 205 46.02 -17.40 -14.00
C VAL A 205 44.87 -18.18 -14.63
N SER A 206 43.78 -17.49 -14.98
CA SER A 206 42.71 -18.04 -15.84
C SER A 206 43.20 -18.13 -17.28
N GLU A 207 43.27 -19.35 -17.80
CA GLU A 207 43.58 -19.62 -19.20
C GLU A 207 42.42 -19.23 -20.13
N GLU A 208 42.75 -18.29 -21.02
CA GLU A 208 42.34 -18.12 -22.42
C GLU A 208 40.98 -18.65 -22.90
N ILE A 209 40.13 -17.67 -23.21
CA ILE A 209 39.12 -17.68 -24.27
C ILE A 209 39.78 -18.12 -25.59
N LYS A 210 39.19 -19.13 -26.26
CA LYS A 210 39.44 -19.40 -27.68
C LYS A 210 38.16 -19.29 -28.49
N ASP A 211 38.27 -18.46 -29.51
CA ASP A 211 37.33 -18.16 -30.58
C ASP A 211 36.76 -19.40 -31.29
N ALA A 212 35.49 -19.30 -31.67
CA ALA A 212 34.98 -19.84 -32.92
C ALA A 212 33.83 -18.97 -33.44
N GLN A 213 34.13 -18.12 -34.42
CA GLN A 213 33.14 -17.48 -35.29
C GLN A 213 32.60 -18.48 -36.33
N LYS A 214 31.36 -18.21 -36.75
CA LYS A 214 30.82 -18.27 -38.13
C LYS A 214 29.97 -19.50 -38.50
N GLU A 215 28.65 -19.27 -38.64
CA GLU A 215 27.91 -19.41 -39.91
C GLU A 215 26.42 -18.98 -39.76
N LEU A 216 26.02 -17.97 -40.53
CA LEU A 216 24.67 -17.69 -41.08
C LEU A 216 24.77 -18.05 -42.58
N PRO A 217 23.70 -18.40 -43.36
CA PRO A 217 22.39 -17.72 -43.47
C PRO A 217 21.25 -18.73 -43.90
N PRO A 218 20.14 -18.41 -44.64
CA PRO A 218 19.58 -17.12 -45.04
C PRO A 218 18.06 -16.91 -44.81
N ASN A 219 17.73 -15.63 -44.97
CA ASN A 219 16.43 -14.98 -45.16
C ASN A 219 15.79 -15.44 -46.49
N GLU A 220 14.48 -15.69 -46.50
CA GLU A 220 13.66 -15.68 -47.72
C GLU A 220 12.55 -14.64 -47.57
N GLU A 221 12.69 -13.57 -48.36
CA GLU A 221 11.61 -12.67 -48.76
C GLU A 221 10.86 -13.28 -49.95
N SER A 222 9.54 -13.07 -49.99
CA SER A 222 8.74 -12.77 -51.20
C SER A 222 7.39 -12.26 -50.68
N ASP A 223 7.06 -10.96 -50.76
CA ASP A 223 6.81 -10.10 -51.93
C ASP A 223 5.44 -10.35 -52.59
N ASP A 224 4.84 -9.25 -53.02
CA ASP A 224 3.59 -9.04 -53.79
C ASP A 224 2.23 -9.11 -53.05
N SER A 225 1.25 -8.24 -53.31
CA SER A 225 1.15 -6.87 -53.87
C SER A 225 -0.33 -6.46 -53.83
N LEU A 226 -0.57 -5.14 -53.67
CA LEU A 226 -1.58 -4.32 -54.37
C LEU A 226 -3.07 -4.76 -54.41
N ASP A 227 -3.96 -3.93 -53.84
CA ASP A 227 -5.00 -3.17 -54.58
C ASP A 227 -6.04 -2.51 -53.62
N GLU A 228 -6.20 -1.18 -53.76
CA GLU A 228 -7.38 -0.40 -53.33
C GLU A 228 -8.53 -0.55 -54.39
N PRO A 229 -9.62 0.25 -54.39
CA PRO A 229 -10.75 0.38 -53.45
C PRO A 229 -12.12 0.21 -54.17
N SER A 230 -13.25 0.11 -53.44
CA SER A 230 -14.62 0.24 -54.02
C SER A 230 -15.64 0.43 -52.88
N SER A 231 -16.11 1.66 -52.63
CA SER A 231 -17.30 2.34 -53.21
C SER A 231 -18.65 1.81 -52.70
N PHE A 232 -19.44 2.66 -52.05
CA PHE A 232 -20.85 2.90 -52.40
C PHE A 232 -21.30 4.26 -51.81
N GLU A 233 -21.52 5.22 -52.72
CA GLU A 233 -22.41 6.36 -52.55
C GLU A 233 -23.87 5.87 -52.61
N ASP A 234 -24.80 6.55 -51.92
CA ASP A 234 -25.89 7.21 -52.65
C ASP A 234 -26.47 8.38 -51.85
N ALA A 235 -26.89 9.38 -52.61
CA ALA A 235 -27.21 10.74 -52.22
C ALA A 235 -28.73 11.00 -52.23
N THR A 236 -29.06 12.29 -52.07
CA THR A 236 -30.27 13.05 -52.49
C THR A 236 -31.22 13.48 -51.36
N LYS A 237 -31.78 14.70 -51.31
CA LYS A 237 -31.60 16.02 -51.96
C LYS A 237 -32.62 16.99 -51.30
N TYR A 238 -32.27 18.25 -51.04
CA TYR A 238 -33.16 19.36 -50.63
C TYR A 238 -34.17 19.75 -51.76
N PRO A 239 -35.18 20.61 -51.51
CA PRO A 239 -35.01 22.07 -51.65
C PRO A 239 -35.84 22.99 -50.71
N GLU A 240 -35.53 24.28 -50.77
CA GLU A 240 -35.85 25.44 -49.90
C GLU A 240 -37.18 26.20 -50.22
N GLU A 241 -37.72 26.91 -49.20
CA GLU A 241 -38.29 28.30 -49.14
C GLU A 241 -39.47 28.81 -50.05
N PRO A 242 -40.10 30.03 -49.88
CA PRO A 242 -40.10 31.07 -48.81
C PRO A 242 -41.43 31.93 -48.58
N VAL A 243 -41.35 32.93 -47.67
CA VAL A 243 -42.03 34.28 -47.51
C VAL A 243 -43.50 34.45 -47.02
N ILE A 244 -43.74 35.39 -46.06
CA ILE A 244 -44.59 36.63 -46.10
C ILE A 244 -45.06 37.14 -44.69
N LEU A 245 -44.70 38.40 -44.35
CA LEU A 245 -45.34 39.37 -43.41
C LEU A 245 -46.16 40.41 -44.24
N PRO A 246 -47.11 41.28 -43.78
CA PRO A 246 -47.22 42.05 -42.49
C PRO A 246 -48.73 42.35 -42.09
N PRO A 247 -49.23 43.48 -41.48
CA PRO A 247 -48.69 44.60 -40.65
C PRO A 247 -49.47 44.86 -39.31
N GLY A 248 -49.02 45.86 -38.50
CA GLY A 248 -49.52 46.24 -37.14
C GLY A 248 -50.91 46.91 -37.02
N PRO A 249 -51.31 47.50 -35.85
CA PRO A 249 -50.67 48.72 -35.32
C PRO A 249 -50.55 48.88 -33.77
N ASP A 250 -49.71 49.83 -33.36
CA ASP A 250 -49.62 50.57 -32.08
C ASP A 250 -50.73 51.68 -32.02
N PRO A 251 -50.94 52.54 -30.98
CA PRO A 251 -50.57 52.54 -29.55
C PRO A 251 -51.69 53.07 -28.58
N LEU A 252 -51.36 53.17 -27.27
CA LEU A 252 -51.87 54.11 -26.23
C LEU A 252 -53.18 53.84 -25.41
N LEU A 253 -52.96 53.61 -24.09
CA LEU A 253 -53.53 54.27 -22.88
C LEU A 253 -54.27 53.40 -21.82
N GLN A 254 -53.92 53.73 -20.56
CA GLN A 254 -54.60 53.49 -19.26
C GLN A 254 -54.09 52.27 -18.46
N VAL A 255 -53.01 52.40 -17.69
CA VAL A 255 -52.95 52.96 -16.32
C VAL A 255 -53.62 52.06 -15.26
N GLN A 256 -52.75 51.52 -14.39
CA GLN A 256 -52.94 51.06 -13.00
C GLN A 256 -53.71 49.77 -12.72
N LYS A 257 -52.97 48.74 -12.24
CA LYS A 257 -52.96 48.32 -10.81
C LYS A 257 -51.97 47.18 -10.54
N ASN A 258 -50.91 47.51 -9.81
CA ASN A 258 -50.23 46.75 -8.75
C ASN A 258 -50.06 45.21 -8.91
N SER A 259 -48.84 44.76 -9.22
CA SER A 259 -47.93 44.17 -8.20
C SER A 259 -46.56 43.95 -8.85
N THR A 260 -45.61 44.82 -8.50
CA THR A 260 -44.22 44.69 -8.93
C THR A 260 -43.59 43.56 -8.13
N LYS A 261 -43.46 42.37 -8.72
CA LYS A 261 -42.35 41.47 -8.36
C LYS A 261 -41.09 42.26 -8.66
N SER A 262 -40.48 42.82 -7.63
CA SER A 262 -39.29 43.64 -7.77
C SER A 262 -38.18 42.79 -8.37
N GLU A 263 -37.37 43.43 -9.19
CA GLU A 263 -36.08 42.97 -9.74
C GLU A 263 -35.15 42.38 -8.65
N ILE A 264 -35.41 42.74 -7.39
CA ILE A 264 -34.77 42.25 -6.16
C ILE A 264 -35.13 40.77 -5.88
N ASP A 265 -36.34 40.32 -6.23
CA ASP A 265 -36.83 38.96 -5.95
C ASP A 265 -36.29 37.93 -6.96
N VAL A 266 -35.95 38.39 -8.17
CA VAL A 266 -35.21 37.60 -9.18
C VAL A 266 -33.72 37.55 -8.81
N SER A 267 -33.15 38.67 -8.37
CA SER A 267 -31.77 38.73 -7.90
C SER A 267 -31.54 37.90 -6.63
N LEU A 268 -32.48 37.90 -5.67
CA LEU A 268 -32.40 37.04 -4.48
C LEU A 268 -32.56 35.56 -4.81
N LYS A 269 -33.40 35.20 -5.78
CA LYS A 269 -33.49 33.81 -6.27
C LYS A 269 -32.23 33.38 -6.99
N GLU A 270 -31.64 34.23 -7.83
CA GLU A 270 -30.37 33.94 -8.50
C GLU A 270 -29.19 33.90 -7.52
N ILE A 271 -29.20 34.72 -6.46
CA ILE A 271 -28.21 34.68 -5.39
C ILE A 271 -28.41 33.46 -4.49
N LEU A 272 -29.65 33.11 -4.13
CA LEU A 272 -29.95 31.88 -3.38
C LEU A 272 -29.65 30.63 -4.19
N GLN A 273 -29.90 30.65 -5.50
CA GLN A 273 -29.56 29.58 -6.42
C GLN A 273 -28.05 29.53 -6.67
N LYS A 274 -27.34 30.67 -6.65
CA LYS A 274 -25.87 30.69 -6.62
C LYS A 274 -25.30 30.17 -5.30
N ILE A 275 -25.90 30.48 -4.15
CA ILE A 275 -25.47 29.99 -2.83
C ILE A 275 -25.84 28.50 -2.65
N GLU A 276 -26.96 28.04 -3.20
CA GLU A 276 -27.33 26.61 -3.30
C GLU A 276 -26.39 25.88 -4.28
N ASN A 277 -26.02 26.49 -5.40
CA ASN A 277 -25.06 25.92 -6.35
C ASN A 277 -23.61 25.95 -5.81
N GLU A 278 -23.24 26.97 -5.01
CA GLU A 278 -21.96 27.07 -4.30
C GLU A 278 -21.89 26.08 -3.11
N THR A 279 -23.00 25.42 -2.74
CA THR A 279 -23.05 24.36 -1.71
C THR A 279 -23.54 23.00 -2.22
N SER A 280 -23.71 22.85 -3.54
CA SER A 280 -24.10 21.57 -4.16
C SER A 280 -22.86 20.89 -4.71
N MET A 281 -22.03 20.36 -3.80
CA MET A 281 -20.95 19.46 -4.19
C MET A 281 -21.53 18.30 -5.00
N THR A 282 -20.88 17.96 -6.11
CA THR A 282 -21.16 16.77 -6.90
C THR A 282 -20.92 15.50 -6.07
N LYS A 283 -21.46 14.36 -6.52
CA LYS A 283 -21.27 13.10 -5.79
C LYS A 283 -19.79 12.72 -5.69
N GLU A 284 -19.02 13.01 -6.73
CA GLU A 284 -17.57 12.82 -6.79
C GLU A 284 -16.86 13.71 -5.76
N GLU A 285 -17.17 15.01 -5.73
CA GLU A 285 -16.56 15.94 -4.77
C GLU A 285 -16.86 15.56 -3.31
N VAL A 286 -18.08 15.07 -3.02
CA VAL A 286 -18.42 14.61 -1.66
C VAL A 286 -17.61 13.36 -1.28
N VAL A 287 -17.44 12.41 -2.20
CA VAL A 287 -16.60 11.22 -1.95
C VAL A 287 -15.15 11.63 -1.76
N THR A 288 -14.61 12.48 -2.62
CA THR A 288 -13.23 12.97 -2.52
C THR A 288 -13.01 13.68 -1.19
N LEU A 289 -13.88 14.63 -0.81
CA LEU A 289 -13.76 15.32 0.47
C LEU A 289 -13.85 14.35 1.66
N PHE A 290 -14.76 13.37 1.60
CA PHE A 290 -14.87 12.36 2.66
C PHE A 290 -13.58 11.53 2.81
N VAL A 291 -12.97 11.11 1.71
CA VAL A 291 -11.72 10.34 1.72
C VAL A 291 -10.54 11.20 2.18
N GLU A 292 -10.44 12.44 1.73
CA GLU A 292 -9.40 13.38 2.16
C GLU A 292 -9.50 13.67 3.66
N SER A 293 -10.70 13.96 4.18
CA SER A 293 -10.93 14.09 5.62
C SER A 293 -10.57 12.82 6.40
N TRP A 294 -10.80 11.64 5.81
CA TRP A 294 -10.40 10.38 6.44
C TRP A 294 -8.88 10.18 6.49
N ILE A 295 -8.17 10.53 5.42
CA ILE A 295 -6.71 10.50 5.35
C ILE A 295 -6.11 11.42 6.42
N GLU A 296 -6.63 12.66 6.52
CA GLU A 296 -6.19 13.66 7.50
C GLU A 296 -6.61 13.33 8.94
N GLY A 297 -7.55 12.40 9.12
CA GLY A 297 -8.12 12.07 10.42
C GLY A 297 -9.08 13.14 10.96
N ASP A 298 -9.65 13.98 10.09
CA ASP A 298 -10.72 14.91 10.43
C ASP A 298 -12.07 14.18 10.47
N LEU A 299 -12.29 13.47 11.58
CA LEU A 299 -13.50 12.70 11.82
C LEU A 299 -14.75 13.57 11.98
N ASN A 300 -14.59 14.85 12.35
CA ASN A 300 -15.70 15.79 12.47
C ASN A 300 -16.30 16.05 11.09
N THR A 301 -15.46 16.43 10.12
CA THR A 301 -15.90 16.69 8.75
C THR A 301 -16.47 15.43 8.11
N MET A 302 -15.85 14.25 8.33
CA MET A 302 -16.41 12.98 7.89
C MET A 302 -17.83 12.76 8.45
N TYR A 303 -18.01 12.93 9.76
CA TYR A 303 -19.30 12.74 10.42
C TYR A 303 -20.34 13.74 9.88
N GLU A 304 -19.95 14.99 9.62
CA GLU A 304 -20.85 15.99 9.03
C GLU A 304 -21.36 15.59 7.64
N LEU A 305 -20.52 14.93 6.83
CA LEU A 305 -20.86 14.44 5.49
C LEU A 305 -21.78 13.20 5.47
N LEU A 306 -21.96 12.53 6.62
CA LEU A 306 -22.84 11.36 6.71
C LEU A 306 -24.32 11.71 6.54
N ALA A 307 -25.06 10.73 6.00
CA ALA A 307 -26.51 10.74 5.86
C ALA A 307 -27.21 10.72 7.22
N SER A 308 -28.44 11.22 7.25
CA SER A 308 -29.24 11.29 8.47
C SER A 308 -29.55 9.91 9.04
N GLU A 309 -29.65 8.90 8.18
CA GLU A 309 -29.84 7.50 8.59
C GLU A 309 -28.62 6.95 9.32
N THR A 310 -27.42 7.11 8.77
CA THR A 310 -26.17 6.69 9.41
C THR A 310 -25.96 7.38 10.74
N LYS A 311 -26.24 8.68 10.85
CA LYS A 311 -26.18 9.44 12.12
C LYS A 311 -27.17 8.99 13.19
N ARG A 312 -28.21 8.25 12.82
CA ARG A 312 -29.13 7.62 13.78
C ARG A 312 -28.61 6.28 14.28
N GLN A 313 -27.79 5.61 13.48
CA GLN A 313 -27.21 4.30 13.79
C GLN A 313 -25.91 4.42 14.58
N TYR A 314 -25.09 5.42 14.25
CA TYR A 314 -23.81 5.69 14.88
C TYR A 314 -23.85 7.05 15.56
N THR A 315 -23.59 7.06 16.86
CA THR A 315 -23.14 8.28 17.54
C THR A 315 -21.78 8.71 17.01
N MET A 316 -21.40 9.96 17.25
CA MET A 316 -20.09 10.49 16.84
C MET A 316 -18.95 9.61 17.35
N GLU A 317 -18.95 9.26 18.64
CA GLU A 317 -17.91 8.42 19.26
C GLU A 317 -17.84 7.00 18.65
N GLU A 318 -18.99 6.39 18.35
CA GLU A 318 -19.05 5.07 17.70
C GLU A 318 -18.55 5.11 16.26
N PHE A 319 -18.89 6.18 15.53
CA PHE A 319 -18.38 6.40 14.19
C PHE A 319 -16.87 6.62 14.19
N GLU A 320 -16.36 7.46 15.10
CA GLU A 320 -14.92 7.70 15.23
C GLU A 320 -14.16 6.39 15.48
N LYS A 321 -14.67 5.57 16.41
CA LYS A 321 -14.09 4.27 16.71
C LYS A 321 -14.12 3.36 15.47
N ALA A 322 -15.24 3.29 14.75
CA ALA A 322 -15.38 2.45 13.57
C ALA A 322 -14.48 2.92 12.40
N ALA A 323 -14.39 4.23 12.18
CA ALA A 323 -13.56 4.82 11.13
C ALA A 323 -12.06 4.65 11.39
N MET A 324 -11.65 4.68 12.66
CA MET A 324 -10.28 4.43 13.10
C MET A 324 -9.95 2.96 13.31
N GLU A 325 -10.95 2.08 13.39
CA GLU A 325 -10.73 0.63 13.55
C GLU A 325 -10.06 0.02 12.32
N SER A 326 -10.44 0.50 11.13
CA SER A 326 -9.81 0.10 9.88
C SER A 326 -8.58 0.97 9.59
N ASN A 327 -7.41 0.36 9.52
CA ASN A 327 -6.14 1.02 9.17
C ASN A 327 -6.06 1.50 7.70
N ILE A 328 -7.20 1.51 7.01
CA ILE A 328 -7.32 1.77 5.57
C ILE A 328 -6.93 3.20 5.18
N ARG A 329 -7.06 4.17 6.09
CA ARG A 329 -6.68 5.56 5.80
C ARG A 329 -5.21 5.71 5.42
N TRP A 330 -4.34 4.85 5.98
CA TRP A 330 -2.91 4.82 5.63
C TRP A 330 -2.69 4.31 4.21
N ALA A 331 -3.51 3.36 3.74
CA ALA A 331 -3.51 2.91 2.36
C ALA A 331 -3.92 4.02 1.39
N PHE A 332 -4.94 4.80 1.76
CA PHE A 332 -5.42 5.91 0.93
C PHE A 332 -4.42 7.08 0.86
N LYS A 333 -3.60 7.26 1.91
CA LYS A 333 -2.55 8.29 1.94
C LYS A 333 -1.44 8.05 0.90
N ASP A 334 -1.15 6.79 0.56
CA ASP A 334 -0.18 6.43 -0.50
C ASP A 334 -0.78 6.59 -1.92
N GLY A 335 -2.09 6.82 -2.02
CA GLY A 335 -2.84 6.95 -3.27
C GLY A 335 -4.08 6.06 -3.25
N TYR A 336 -5.19 6.57 -3.81
CA TYR A 336 -6.44 5.84 -3.90
C TYR A 336 -7.12 6.02 -5.25
N ASP A 337 -7.85 5.00 -5.66
CA ASP A 337 -8.71 5.00 -6.84
C ASP A 337 -10.18 4.90 -6.39
N VAL A 338 -11.06 5.63 -7.09
CA VAL A 338 -12.50 5.58 -6.87
C VAL A 338 -13.14 4.89 -8.08
N THR A 339 -13.81 3.77 -7.82
CA THR A 339 -14.55 3.00 -8.83
C THR A 339 -16.02 2.98 -8.47
N TRP A 340 -16.88 3.39 -9.40
CA TRP A 340 -18.32 3.41 -9.19
C TRP A 340 -18.90 2.01 -9.45
N VAL A 341 -19.42 1.38 -8.40
CA VAL A 341 -20.06 0.04 -8.48
C VAL A 341 -21.50 0.18 -8.96
N SER A 342 -22.16 1.26 -8.54
CA SER A 342 -23.49 1.68 -8.98
C SER A 342 -23.61 3.19 -8.84
N ASP A 343 -24.71 3.79 -9.30
CA ASP A 343 -24.93 5.25 -9.22
C ASP A 343 -24.89 5.78 -7.78
N ASP A 344 -25.22 4.92 -6.81
CA ASP A 344 -25.30 5.19 -5.37
C ASP A 344 -24.17 4.54 -4.56
N LYS A 345 -23.18 3.89 -5.20
CA LYS A 345 -22.07 3.22 -4.48
C LYS A 345 -20.73 3.44 -5.13
N ALA A 346 -19.78 3.90 -4.33
CA ALA A 346 -18.39 4.08 -4.69
C ALA A 346 -17.51 3.09 -3.92
N LYS A 347 -16.70 2.29 -4.62
CA LYS A 347 -15.61 1.50 -4.04
C LYS A 347 -14.34 2.35 -4.10
N ILE A 348 -13.77 2.63 -2.94
CA ILE A 348 -12.45 3.26 -2.79
C ILE A 348 -11.45 2.14 -2.55
N SER A 349 -10.38 2.11 -3.33
CA SER A 349 -9.27 1.16 -3.18
C SER A 349 -7.95 1.92 -3.06
N GLY A 350 -7.11 1.52 -2.11
CA GLY A 350 -5.75 2.01 -1.97
C GLY A 350 -4.79 0.86 -1.77
N ILE A 351 -3.54 1.05 -2.20
CA ILE A 351 -2.48 0.05 -2.04
C ILE A 351 -1.58 0.51 -0.91
N GLN A 352 -1.54 -0.26 0.17
CA GLN A 352 -0.61 -0.02 1.28
C GLN A 352 0.62 -0.90 1.12
N LYS A 353 1.80 -0.30 1.14
CA LYS A 353 3.04 -1.06 1.34
C LYS A 353 3.20 -1.35 2.83
N MET A 354 3.37 -2.61 3.21
CA MET A 354 3.69 -3.04 4.56
C MET A 354 4.94 -3.92 4.52
N VAL A 355 6.09 -3.37 4.92
CA VAL A 355 7.40 -4.05 4.87
C VAL A 355 7.67 -4.58 3.45
N LEU A 356 7.57 -5.90 3.24
CA LEU A 356 7.77 -6.58 1.95
C LEU A 356 6.48 -6.96 1.21
N ILE A 357 5.30 -6.65 1.76
CA ILE A 357 4.02 -6.92 1.09
C ILE A 357 3.34 -5.64 0.60
N LYS A 358 2.51 -5.79 -0.42
CA LYS A 358 1.52 -4.79 -0.83
C LYS A 358 0.14 -5.36 -0.57
N VAL A 359 -0.67 -4.62 0.18
CA VAL A 359 -2.04 -5.01 0.50
C VAL A 359 -2.98 -4.02 -0.16
N GLU A 360 -3.87 -4.52 -1.02
CA GLU A 360 -5.01 -3.73 -1.49
C GLU A 360 -6.02 -3.65 -0.35
N ARG A 361 -6.31 -2.44 0.11
CA ARG A 361 -7.38 -2.17 1.06
C ARG A 361 -8.49 -1.46 0.31
N SER A 362 -9.73 -1.91 0.50
CA SER A 362 -10.88 -1.24 -0.11
C SER A 362 -12.06 -1.11 0.85
N LYS A 363 -12.84 -0.06 0.65
CA LYS A 363 -14.09 0.21 1.36
C LYS A 363 -15.13 0.69 0.35
N ILE A 364 -16.34 0.17 0.49
CA ILE A 364 -17.49 0.61 -0.30
C ILE A 364 -18.27 1.62 0.53
N LEU A 365 -18.53 2.79 -0.05
CA LEU A 365 -19.38 3.82 0.51
C LEU A 365 -20.68 3.88 -0.26
N GLY A 366 -21.80 3.97 0.45
CA GLY A 366 -23.09 4.33 -0.14
C GLY A 366 -23.26 5.83 -0.24
N LEU A 367 -24.09 6.30 -1.16
CA LEU A 367 -24.40 7.71 -1.38
C LEU A 367 -25.90 7.89 -1.53
N VAL A 368 -26.42 8.93 -0.86
CA VAL A 368 -27.84 9.30 -0.95
C VAL A 368 -27.97 10.81 -1.07
N GLN A 369 -28.95 11.27 -1.84
CA GLN A 369 -29.24 12.69 -1.96
C GLN A 369 -30.29 13.08 -0.91
N GLU A 370 -29.90 13.88 0.08
CA GLU A 370 -30.77 14.41 1.12
C GLU A 370 -30.90 15.93 0.98
N ARG A 371 -32.13 16.43 0.80
CA ARG A 371 -32.41 17.87 0.69
C ARG A 371 -31.55 18.58 -0.37
N GLY A 372 -31.33 17.92 -1.51
CA GLY A 372 -30.51 18.43 -2.61
C GLY A 372 -29.01 18.25 -2.46
N ARG A 373 -28.50 17.73 -1.32
CA ARG A 373 -27.07 17.50 -1.08
C ARG A 373 -26.74 16.02 -1.06
N TRP A 374 -25.62 15.63 -1.66
CA TRP A 374 -25.09 14.28 -1.55
C TRP A 374 -24.54 14.03 -0.15
N ARG A 375 -24.83 12.84 0.40
CA ARG A 375 -24.43 12.38 1.73
C ARG A 375 -23.91 10.96 1.67
N VAL A 376 -22.94 10.66 2.52
CA VAL A 376 -22.32 9.33 2.61
C VAL A 376 -23.11 8.43 3.56
N VAL A 377 -23.34 7.19 3.14
CA VAL A 377 -23.88 6.10 3.96
C VAL A 377 -22.70 5.18 4.32
N TRP A 378 -22.39 5.11 5.61
CA TRP A 378 -21.21 4.42 6.18
C TRP A 378 -21.35 2.89 6.26
#